data_AF-A0A7S1TFF7-F1
#
_entry.id   AF-A0A7S1TFF7-F1
#
_cell.length_a   1.000
_cell.length_b   1.000
_cell.length_c   1.000
_cell.angle_alpha   90.00
_cell.angle_beta   90.00
_cell.angle_gamma   90.00
#
_symmetry.space_group_name_H-M   'P 1'
#
loop_
_entity.id
_entity.type
_entity.pdbx_description
1 polymer ?
#
loop_
_entity_poly.entity_id
_entity_poly.type
_entity_poly.pdbx_seq_one_letter_code
_entity_poly.pdbx_strand_id
1 'polypeptide(L)'
;MVSVSLPWLVVHWVPGGCIALVISLVLGFVMIPSFLSAATSDPGIIPRSDEHAEEIKSDPSRIRERTLLINGKPYRNRYCETCRIWRPPRASHCSTCNNCVERFDHHCPYLGNCVGRRNYRAFYAFVFSAALQTLLAILVCVAFLVVRTQRFAEAGDDSSDSPFLRTLRSWQTPIVFILAGYCFLAFLFTGTLSAFHVYLMSINSTTAEKVKKTFKELANPFPERGWRSMRILLLSKKPRSKLKKGYEGPPTDFDMTSVIIE
;
A
#
# COMPACT_ATOMS: atom_id res chain seq x y z
N MET A 1 16.38 -39.71 29.81
CA MET A 1 15.02 -39.15 29.74
C MET A 1 15.05 -37.68 30.15
N VAL A 2 15.19 -36.75 29.20
CA VAL A 2 14.82 -35.36 29.48
C VAL A 2 13.30 -35.33 29.34
N SER A 3 12.60 -35.38 30.46
CA SER A 3 11.15 -35.20 30.44
C SER A 3 10.87 -33.79 29.93
N VAL A 4 10.25 -33.68 28.76
CA VAL A 4 9.69 -32.42 28.27
C VAL A 4 8.50 -32.09 29.16
N SER A 5 8.82 -31.57 30.33
CA SER A 5 7.87 -31.17 31.34
C SER A 5 7.20 -29.87 30.87
N LEU A 6 5.98 -29.61 31.33
CA LEU A 6 5.28 -28.35 31.10
C LEU A 6 6.18 -27.12 31.38
N PRO A 7 7.05 -27.13 32.41
CA PRO A 7 8.10 -26.12 32.60
C PRO A 7 9.05 -25.89 31.41
N TRP A 8 9.50 -26.94 30.72
CA TRP A 8 10.43 -26.78 29.59
C TRP A 8 9.77 -26.11 28.38
N LEU A 9 8.50 -26.47 28.10
CA LEU A 9 7.68 -25.77 27.10
C LEU A 9 7.45 -24.30 27.48
N VAL A 10 7.21 -24.03 28.76
CA VAL A 10 7.02 -22.68 29.31
C VAL A 10 8.32 -21.86 29.34
N VAL A 11 9.48 -22.49 29.38
CA VAL A 11 10.77 -21.79 29.42
C VAL A 11 11.37 -21.59 28.02
N HIS A 12 11.16 -22.50 27.07
CA HIS A 12 11.80 -22.42 25.75
C HIS A 12 10.85 -22.04 24.60
N TRP A 13 9.59 -22.49 24.63
CA TRP A 13 8.63 -22.22 23.56
C TRP A 13 7.74 -21.03 23.87
N VAL A 14 7.33 -20.86 25.13
CA VAL A 14 6.50 -19.71 25.55
C VAL A 14 7.23 -18.37 25.36
N PRO A 15 8.53 -18.18 25.67
CA PRO A 15 9.16 -16.87 25.43
C PRO A 15 9.26 -16.53 23.94
N GLY A 16 9.70 -17.48 23.10
CA GLY A 16 9.79 -17.28 21.65
C GLY A 16 8.43 -17.09 20.98
N GLY A 17 7.44 -17.90 21.38
CA GLY A 17 6.06 -17.79 20.92
C GLY A 17 5.39 -16.48 21.37
N CYS A 18 5.62 -16.04 22.62
CA CYS A 18 5.15 -14.75 23.12
C CYS A 18 5.80 -13.58 22.36
N ILE A 19 7.10 -13.64 22.08
CA ILE A 19 7.78 -12.61 21.28
C ILE A 19 7.17 -12.54 19.88
N ALA A 20 7.03 -13.68 19.19
CA ALA A 20 6.43 -13.72 17.85
C ALA A 20 4.97 -13.21 17.86
N LEU A 21 4.19 -13.56 18.88
CA LEU A 21 2.83 -13.07 19.06
C LEU A 21 2.80 -11.55 19.27
N VAL A 22 3.65 -11.00 20.14
CA VAL A 22 3.74 -9.55 20.37
C VAL A 22 4.12 -8.83 19.09
N ILE A 23 5.12 -9.30 18.35
CA ILE A 23 5.51 -8.72 17.05
C ILE A 23 4.33 -8.77 16.07
N SER A 24 3.65 -9.91 15.98
CA SER A 24 2.47 -10.09 15.13
C SER A 24 1.34 -9.13 15.49
N LEU A 25 1.07 -8.91 16.77
CA LEU A 25 0.04 -7.98 17.23
C LEU A 25 0.42 -6.53 16.92
N VAL A 26 1.68 -6.15 17.10
CA VAL A 26 2.18 -4.81 16.74
C VAL A 26 2.07 -4.59 15.23
N LEU A 27 2.51 -5.55 14.43
CA LEU A 27 2.39 -5.48 12.97
C LEU A 27 0.93 -5.40 12.54
N GLY A 28 0.03 -6.17 13.14
CA GLY A 28 -1.41 -6.10 12.91
C GLY A 28 -2.01 -4.73 13.26
N PHE A 29 -1.60 -4.16 14.39
CA PHE A 29 -2.01 -2.82 14.83
C PHE A 29 -1.51 -1.70 13.90
N VAL A 30 -0.40 -1.90 13.20
CA VAL A 30 0.04 -0.97 12.14
C VAL A 30 -0.69 -1.24 10.83
N MET A 31 -0.83 -2.51 10.45
CA MET A 31 -1.34 -2.95 9.15
C MET A 31 -2.81 -2.57 8.96
N ILE A 32 -3.67 -2.91 9.92
CA ILE A 32 -5.13 -2.73 9.77
C ILE A 32 -5.51 -1.23 9.68
N PRO A 33 -5.07 -0.34 10.59
CA PRO A 33 -5.35 1.08 10.47
C PRO A 33 -4.72 1.72 9.23
N SER A 34 -3.54 1.25 8.80
CA SER A 34 -2.90 1.73 7.58
C SER A 34 -3.70 1.36 6.33
N PHE A 35 -4.23 0.13 6.26
CA PHE A 35 -5.14 -0.31 5.21
C PHE A 35 -6.40 0.56 5.18
N LEU A 36 -7.08 0.68 6.33
CA LEU A 36 -8.30 1.48 6.43
C LEU A 36 -8.05 2.94 6.06
N SER A 37 -6.96 3.53 6.54
CA SER A 37 -6.57 4.90 6.21
C SER A 37 -6.26 5.06 4.72
N ALA A 38 -5.58 4.11 4.09
CA ALA A 38 -5.29 4.14 2.65
C ALA A 38 -6.56 4.00 1.81
N ALA A 39 -7.47 3.10 2.21
CA ALA A 39 -8.72 2.81 1.51
C ALA A 39 -9.74 3.95 1.64
N THR A 40 -9.86 4.57 2.82
CA THR A 40 -10.95 5.53 3.11
C THR A 40 -10.54 7.00 3.08
N SER A 41 -9.25 7.31 3.12
CA SER A 41 -8.81 8.72 3.06
C SER A 41 -8.94 9.30 1.65
N ASP A 42 -9.19 10.61 1.59
CA ASP A 42 -8.94 11.41 0.38
C ASP A 42 -7.47 11.22 -0.08
N PRO A 43 -7.23 10.69 -1.29
CA PRO A 43 -5.89 10.45 -1.83
C PRO A 43 -5.16 11.72 -2.27
N GLY A 44 -5.86 12.84 -2.38
CA GLY A 44 -5.36 14.09 -2.95
C GLY A 44 -6.23 14.57 -4.11
N ILE A 45 -7.54 14.40 -4.02
CA ILE A 45 -8.47 14.83 -5.06
C ILE A 45 -8.34 16.34 -5.26
N ILE A 46 -8.21 16.74 -6.52
CA ILE A 46 -8.17 18.13 -6.94
C ILE A 46 -9.58 18.51 -7.38
N PRO A 47 -10.22 19.52 -6.77
CA PRO A 47 -11.53 19.99 -7.16
C PRO A 47 -11.56 20.38 -8.64
N ARG A 48 -12.73 20.17 -9.25
CA ARG A 48 -13.01 20.66 -10.60
C ARG A 48 -13.08 22.19 -10.57
N SER A 49 -12.66 22.84 -11.64
CA SER A 49 -12.71 24.30 -11.78
C SER A 49 -13.06 24.65 -13.22
N ASP A 50 -13.84 25.71 -13.42
CA ASP A 50 -14.12 26.27 -14.74
C ASP A 50 -13.27 27.52 -15.04
N GLU A 51 -12.31 27.85 -14.17
CA GLU A 51 -11.44 29.04 -14.30
C GLU A 51 -10.78 29.17 -15.68
N HIS A 52 -10.39 28.04 -16.28
CA HIS A 52 -9.74 28.00 -17.60
C HIS A 52 -10.69 27.58 -18.72
N ALA A 53 -12.01 27.46 -18.47
CA ALA A 53 -12.95 26.96 -19.46
C ALA A 53 -13.10 27.91 -20.66
N GLU A 54 -13.14 29.21 -20.42
CA GLU A 54 -13.27 30.23 -21.48
C GLU A 54 -11.97 30.43 -22.29
N GLU A 55 -10.82 30.36 -21.62
CA GLU A 55 -9.50 30.29 -22.27
C GLU A 55 -9.44 29.09 -23.23
N ILE A 56 -10.11 27.99 -22.86
CA ILE A 56 -10.11 26.76 -23.64
C ILE A 56 -11.12 26.74 -24.79
N LYS A 57 -12.27 27.38 -24.61
CA LYS A 57 -13.25 27.53 -25.70
C LYS A 57 -12.73 28.43 -26.82
N SER A 58 -11.91 29.43 -26.50
CA SER A 58 -11.46 30.44 -27.46
C SER A 58 -10.35 29.96 -28.41
N ASP A 59 -9.51 28.99 -28.02
CA ASP A 59 -8.51 28.39 -28.92
C ASP A 59 -8.33 26.87 -28.73
N PRO A 60 -9.28 26.05 -29.22
CA PRO A 60 -9.28 24.57 -29.14
C PRO A 60 -7.95 23.91 -29.55
N SER A 61 -7.18 24.56 -30.43
CA SER A 61 -5.98 24.02 -31.06
C SER A 61 -4.74 24.04 -30.16
N ARG A 62 -4.70 24.91 -29.14
CA ARG A 62 -3.55 25.08 -28.23
C ARG A 62 -3.56 24.19 -26.97
N ILE A 63 -4.59 23.37 -26.76
CA ILE A 63 -5.07 23.10 -25.39
C ILE A 63 -4.65 21.76 -24.77
N ARG A 64 -4.01 20.87 -25.50
CA ARG A 64 -3.70 19.56 -24.90
C ARG A 64 -2.47 19.56 -24.01
N GLU A 65 -1.50 20.43 -24.28
CA GLU A 65 -0.31 20.52 -23.47
C GLU A 65 0.31 21.93 -23.46
N ARG A 66 0.84 22.32 -22.30
CA ARG A 66 1.71 23.48 -22.14
C ARG A 66 3.00 23.05 -21.46
N THR A 67 4.11 23.69 -21.80
CA THR A 67 5.39 23.41 -21.15
C THR A 67 5.55 24.34 -19.96
N LEU A 68 5.71 23.76 -18.76
CA LEU A 68 6.10 24.47 -17.55
C LEU A 68 7.59 24.26 -17.28
N LEU A 69 8.23 25.20 -16.60
CA LEU A 69 9.58 25.00 -16.07
C LEU A 69 9.49 24.61 -14.59
N ILE A 70 9.98 23.43 -14.24
CA ILE A 70 10.10 22.96 -12.86
C ILE A 70 11.58 22.80 -12.55
N ASN A 71 12.11 23.58 -11.63
CA ASN A 71 13.54 23.62 -11.30
C ASN A 71 14.43 23.78 -12.56
N GLY A 72 14.03 24.70 -13.45
CA GLY A 72 14.76 24.97 -14.70
C GLY A 72 14.64 23.90 -15.79
N LYS A 73 13.84 22.84 -15.57
CA LYS A 73 13.64 21.76 -16.54
C LYS A 73 12.23 21.79 -17.14
N PRO A 74 12.07 21.53 -18.45
CA PRO A 74 10.75 21.52 -19.08
C PRO A 74 9.90 20.36 -18.55
N TYR A 75 8.63 20.63 -18.33
CA TYR A 75 7.61 19.71 -17.85
C TYR A 75 6.35 19.85 -18.68
N ARG A 76 5.96 18.78 -19.39
CA ARG A 76 4.74 18.76 -20.19
C ARG A 76 3.53 18.69 -19.27
N ASN A 77 2.83 19.81 -19.11
CA ASN A 77 1.60 19.91 -18.36
C ASN A 77 0.40 19.69 -19.29
N ARG A 78 -0.53 18.82 -18.89
CA ARG A 78 -1.72 18.48 -19.69
C ARG A 78 -2.98 19.00 -19.02
N TYR A 79 -3.91 19.49 -19.82
CA TYR A 79 -5.25 19.82 -19.36
C TYR A 79 -6.08 18.55 -19.13
N CYS A 80 -7.00 18.59 -18.18
CA CYS A 80 -7.97 17.54 -17.93
C CYS A 80 -9.35 18.00 -18.37
N GLU A 81 -9.86 17.52 -19.49
CA GLU A 81 -11.19 17.89 -20.00
C GLU A 81 -12.31 17.48 -19.01
N THR A 82 -12.21 16.30 -18.39
CA THR A 82 -13.22 15.80 -17.45
C THR A 82 -13.31 16.61 -16.15
N CYS A 83 -12.15 17.02 -15.60
CA CYS A 83 -12.11 17.79 -14.36
C CYS A 83 -12.01 19.31 -14.60
N ARG A 84 -11.86 19.71 -15.87
CA ARG A 84 -11.71 21.08 -16.35
C ARG A 84 -10.55 21.89 -15.74
N ILE A 85 -9.48 21.20 -15.34
CA ILE A 85 -8.31 21.81 -14.73
C ILE A 85 -7.04 21.58 -15.55
N TRP A 86 -6.13 22.56 -15.54
CA TRP A 86 -4.73 22.30 -15.81
C TRP A 86 -4.16 21.45 -14.68
N ARG A 87 -3.70 20.23 -15.00
CA ARG A 87 -3.23 19.30 -13.97
C ARG A 87 -2.00 19.90 -13.28
N PRO A 88 -2.00 20.04 -11.94
CA PRO A 88 -0.77 20.36 -11.23
C PRO A 88 0.32 19.33 -11.58
N PRO A 89 1.62 19.69 -11.48
CA PRO A 89 2.68 18.74 -11.73
C PRO A 89 2.49 17.43 -10.96
N ARG A 90 2.71 16.32 -11.66
CA ARG A 90 2.55 14.93 -11.16
C ARG A 90 1.11 14.52 -10.86
N ALA A 91 0.11 15.37 -11.09
CA ALA A 91 -1.29 14.96 -11.00
C ALA A 91 -1.70 14.16 -12.24
N SER A 92 -2.61 13.20 -12.07
CA SER A 92 -3.22 12.47 -13.18
C SER A 92 -4.70 12.25 -12.92
N HIS A 93 -5.48 12.20 -14.00
CA HIS A 93 -6.87 11.76 -13.93
C HIS A 93 -6.92 10.24 -13.82
N CYS A 94 -7.69 9.75 -12.86
CA CYS A 94 -8.07 8.35 -12.76
C CYS A 94 -9.50 8.22 -13.31
N SER A 95 -9.68 7.48 -14.39
CA SER A 95 -11.00 7.23 -14.98
C SER A 95 -11.91 6.45 -14.04
N THR A 96 -11.38 5.45 -13.33
CA THR A 96 -12.15 4.63 -12.38
C THR A 96 -12.73 5.46 -11.23
N CYS A 97 -11.94 6.37 -10.66
CA CYS A 97 -12.40 7.26 -9.59
C CYS A 97 -13.00 8.57 -10.13
N ASN A 98 -13.02 8.79 -11.44
CA ASN A 98 -13.49 9.99 -12.13
C ASN A 98 -12.99 11.33 -11.53
N ASN A 99 -11.72 11.36 -11.11
CA ASN A 99 -11.13 12.49 -10.41
C ASN A 99 -9.64 12.65 -10.75
N CYS A 100 -9.17 13.89 -10.77
CA CYS A 100 -7.73 14.18 -10.77
C CYS A 100 -7.17 14.06 -9.36
N VAL A 101 -6.08 13.31 -9.22
CA VAL A 101 -5.40 13.08 -7.93
C VAL A 101 -4.00 13.68 -7.98
N GLU A 102 -3.66 14.46 -6.96
CA GLU A 102 -2.34 15.07 -6.78
C GLU A 102 -1.28 14.01 -6.49
N ARG A 103 -0.11 14.14 -7.15
CA ARG A 103 0.99 13.16 -7.10
C ARG A 103 0.45 11.73 -7.22
N PHE A 104 -0.35 11.51 -8.25
CA PHE A 104 -1.01 10.23 -8.51
C PHE A 104 0.03 9.13 -8.68
N ASP A 105 -0.16 8.04 -7.95
CA ASP A 105 0.67 6.85 -8.05
C ASP A 105 -0.01 5.78 -8.89
N HIS A 106 -1.16 5.29 -8.44
CA HIS A 106 -1.99 4.34 -9.18
C HIS A 106 -3.41 4.30 -8.60
N HIS A 107 -4.33 3.68 -9.32
CA HIS A 107 -5.59 3.21 -8.75
C HIS A 107 -5.38 1.79 -8.23
N CYS A 108 -5.69 1.54 -6.96
CA CYS A 108 -5.49 0.23 -6.35
C CYS A 108 -6.85 -0.47 -6.20
N PRO A 109 -7.13 -1.54 -6.99
CA PRO A 109 -8.38 -2.28 -6.88
C PRO A 109 -8.58 -2.89 -5.49
N TYR A 110 -7.50 -3.32 -4.83
CA TYR A 110 -7.53 -3.90 -3.49
C TYR A 110 -7.93 -2.91 -2.39
N LEU A 111 -7.71 -1.60 -2.62
CA LEU A 111 -8.16 -0.54 -1.71
C LEU A 111 -9.54 0.00 -2.11
N GLY A 112 -9.99 -0.24 -3.35
CA GLY A 112 -11.13 0.49 -3.92
C GLY A 112 -10.89 2.00 -4.04
N ASN A 113 -9.63 2.46 -4.01
CA ASN A 113 -9.28 3.88 -3.96
C ASN A 113 -7.98 4.16 -4.74
N CYS A 114 -7.78 5.41 -5.13
CA CYS A 114 -6.49 5.86 -5.65
C CYS A 114 -5.44 5.93 -4.55
N VAL A 115 -4.18 5.70 -4.91
CA VAL A 115 -3.01 6.03 -4.10
C VAL A 115 -2.39 7.30 -4.66
N GLY A 116 -2.30 8.33 -3.83
CA GLY A 116 -1.84 9.66 -4.20
C GLY A 116 -1.15 10.39 -3.05
N ARG A 117 -0.94 11.70 -3.20
CA ARG A 117 -0.14 12.52 -2.28
C ARG A 117 -0.48 12.34 -0.80
N ARG A 118 -1.77 12.21 -0.47
CA ARG A 118 -2.28 12.27 0.92
C ARG A 118 -2.33 10.91 1.62
N ASN A 119 -2.51 9.82 0.88
CA ASN A 119 -2.66 8.48 1.45
C ASN A 119 -1.48 7.53 1.13
N TYR A 120 -0.51 7.94 0.30
CA TYR A 120 0.68 7.14 -0.03
C TYR A 120 1.41 6.58 1.20
N ARG A 121 1.52 7.36 2.28
CA ARG A 121 2.17 6.93 3.53
C ARG A 121 1.44 5.75 4.18
N ALA A 122 0.11 5.82 4.23
CA ALA A 122 -0.72 4.76 4.78
C ALA A 122 -0.68 3.52 3.88
N PHE A 123 -0.75 3.70 2.56
CA PHE A 123 -0.60 2.60 1.60
C PHE A 123 0.74 1.88 1.78
N TYR A 124 1.86 2.61 1.83
CA TYR A 124 3.17 1.99 1.99
C TYR A 124 3.32 1.30 3.35
N ALA A 125 2.83 1.91 4.44
CA ALA A 125 2.83 1.29 5.76
C ALA A 125 2.02 -0.02 5.78
N PHE A 126 0.87 -0.05 5.11
CA PHE A 126 0.06 -1.26 4.95
C PHE A 126 0.83 -2.37 4.20
N VAL A 127 1.35 -2.09 3.00
CA VAL A 127 2.05 -3.10 2.19
C VAL A 127 3.31 -3.61 2.89
N PHE A 128 4.07 -2.71 3.51
CA PHE A 128 5.31 -3.06 4.21
C PHE A 128 5.04 -3.89 5.47
N SER A 129 4.04 -3.52 6.29
CA SER A 129 3.67 -4.32 7.46
C SER A 129 3.08 -5.68 7.06
N ALA A 130 2.33 -5.78 5.96
CA ALA A 130 1.85 -7.05 5.42
C ALA A 130 3.01 -7.96 4.96
N ALA A 131 4.05 -7.40 4.33
CA ALA A 131 5.26 -8.14 3.96
C ALA A 131 6.00 -8.66 5.21
N LEU A 132 6.15 -7.85 6.25
CA LEU A 132 6.76 -8.29 7.50
C LEU A 132 5.91 -9.35 8.23
N GLN A 133 4.58 -9.21 8.22
CA GLN A 133 3.66 -10.16 8.85
C GLN A 133 3.74 -11.54 8.18
N THR A 134 3.76 -11.57 6.85
CA THR A 134 3.87 -12.81 6.08
C THR A 134 5.24 -13.46 6.22
N LEU A 135 6.32 -12.67 6.27
CA LEU A 135 7.66 -13.17 6.58
C LEU A 135 7.72 -13.78 7.99
N LEU A 136 7.19 -13.09 9.01
CA LEU A 136 7.13 -13.60 10.37
C LEU A 136 6.36 -14.93 10.44
N ALA A 137 5.22 -15.04 9.75
CA ALA A 137 4.44 -16.27 9.71
C ALA A 137 5.22 -17.44 9.09
N ILE A 138 5.99 -17.21 8.01
CA ILE A 138 6.88 -18.21 7.42
C ILE A 138 7.94 -18.65 8.43
N LEU A 139 8.60 -17.70 9.10
CA LEU A 139 9.63 -18.00 10.10
C LEU A 139 9.07 -18.83 11.27
N VAL A 140 7.86 -18.50 11.74
CA VAL A 140 7.17 -19.27 12.77
C VAL A 140 6.82 -20.68 12.28
N CYS A 141 6.38 -20.85 11.03
CA CYS A 141 6.12 -22.16 10.44
C CYS A 141 7.40 -23.01 10.37
N VAL A 142 8.51 -22.43 9.93
CA VAL A 142 9.82 -23.11 9.89
C VAL A 142 10.28 -23.49 11.30
N ALA A 143 10.19 -22.56 12.26
CA ALA A 143 10.55 -22.80 13.65
C ALA A 143 9.71 -23.95 14.26
N PHE A 144 8.41 -23.99 13.96
CA PHE A 144 7.53 -25.07 14.39
C PHE A 144 7.99 -26.44 13.87
N LEU A 145 8.33 -26.54 12.59
CA LEU A 145 8.81 -27.80 11.98
C LEU A 145 10.15 -28.25 12.57
N VAL A 146 11.08 -27.31 12.81
CA VAL A 146 12.38 -27.57 13.45
C VAL A 146 12.19 -28.09 14.87
N VAL A 147 11.44 -27.35 15.70
CA VAL A 147 11.18 -27.74 17.11
C VAL A 147 10.48 -29.09 17.16
N ARG A 148 9.50 -29.35 16.29
CA ARG A 148 8.81 -30.64 16.27
C ARG A 148 9.76 -31.80 15.91
N THR A 149 10.63 -31.59 14.93
CA THR A 149 11.63 -32.60 14.52
C THR A 149 12.61 -32.89 15.65
N GLN A 150 13.05 -31.85 16.37
CA GLN A 150 13.90 -32.01 17.56
C GLN A 150 13.18 -32.80 18.65
N ARG A 151 11.89 -32.52 18.91
CA ARG A 151 11.09 -33.26 19.89
C ARG A 151 10.94 -34.74 19.55
N PHE A 152 10.75 -35.07 18.28
CA PHE A 152 10.73 -36.48 17.87
C PHE A 152 12.10 -37.16 18.01
N ALA A 153 13.20 -36.41 17.83
CA ALA A 153 14.56 -36.92 18.04
C ALA A 153 14.85 -37.19 19.52
N GLU A 154 14.44 -36.27 20.41
CA GLU A 154 14.63 -36.38 21.87
C GLU A 154 13.74 -37.44 22.52
N ALA A 155 12.57 -37.73 21.94
CA ALA A 155 11.64 -38.72 22.47
C ALA A 155 12.18 -40.16 22.46
N GLY A 156 13.27 -40.44 21.72
CA GLY A 156 13.97 -41.73 21.78
C GLY A 156 13.07 -42.94 21.48
N ASP A 157 12.18 -42.80 20.51
CA ASP A 157 11.20 -43.81 20.12
C ASP A 157 11.84 -44.90 19.25
N ASP A 158 11.53 -46.18 19.50
CA ASP A 158 12.03 -47.37 18.75
C ASP A 158 11.47 -47.47 17.32
N SER A 159 10.76 -46.43 16.86
CA SER A 159 10.24 -46.35 15.50
C SER A 159 11.36 -46.37 14.47
N SER A 160 11.19 -47.15 13.40
CA SER A 160 12.13 -47.21 12.26
C SER A 160 12.26 -45.87 11.51
N ASP A 161 11.32 -44.96 11.69
CA ASP A 161 11.28 -43.69 10.99
C ASP A 161 12.21 -42.65 11.62
N SER A 162 12.92 -41.91 10.76
CA SER A 162 13.69 -40.75 11.22
C SER A 162 12.78 -39.68 11.84
N PRO A 163 13.28 -38.87 12.79
CA PRO A 163 12.51 -37.77 13.41
C PRO A 163 11.89 -36.82 12.38
N PHE A 164 12.57 -36.61 11.25
CA PHE A 164 12.07 -35.80 10.14
C PHE A 164 10.86 -36.43 9.44
N LEU A 165 10.90 -37.72 9.13
CA LEU A 165 9.77 -38.43 8.51
C LEU A 165 8.55 -38.45 9.44
N ARG A 166 8.77 -38.58 10.74
CA ARG A 166 7.71 -38.49 11.76
C ARG A 166 7.08 -37.09 11.81
N THR A 167 7.89 -36.03 11.72
CA THR A 167 7.38 -34.66 11.52
C THR A 167 6.54 -34.56 10.27
N LEU A 168 7.02 -35.04 9.13
CA LEU A 168 6.29 -34.95 7.86
C LEU A 168 4.94 -35.69 7.89
N ARG A 169 4.88 -36.87 8.51
CA ARG A 169 3.64 -37.65 8.63
C ARG A 169 2.70 -37.13 9.71
N SER A 170 3.15 -36.20 10.56
CA SER A 170 2.30 -35.69 11.63
C SER A 170 1.12 -34.88 11.07
N TRP A 171 -0.06 -35.04 11.66
CA TRP A 171 -1.32 -34.46 11.18
C TRP A 171 -1.31 -32.91 11.10
N GLN A 172 -0.44 -32.24 11.85
CA GLN A 172 -0.31 -30.79 11.88
C GLN A 172 0.54 -30.25 10.72
N THR A 173 1.42 -31.08 10.15
CA THR A 173 2.38 -30.66 9.12
C THR A 173 1.72 -30.23 7.80
N PRO A 174 0.68 -30.91 7.29
CA PRO A 174 -0.06 -30.42 6.11
C PRO A 174 -0.61 -29.01 6.29
N ILE A 175 -1.17 -28.69 7.46
CA ILE A 175 -1.71 -27.36 7.78
C ILE A 175 -0.59 -26.31 7.74
N VAL A 176 0.56 -26.63 8.33
CA VAL A 176 1.73 -25.74 8.35
C VAL A 176 2.28 -25.51 6.95
N PHE A 177 2.33 -26.53 6.09
CA PHE A 177 2.76 -26.35 4.69
C PHE A 177 1.79 -25.50 3.88
N ILE A 178 0.48 -25.69 4.04
CA ILE A 178 -0.53 -24.86 3.38
C ILE A 178 -0.40 -23.41 3.82
N LEU A 179 -0.27 -23.17 5.12
CA LEU A 179 -0.09 -21.82 5.68
C LEU A 179 1.22 -21.19 5.19
N ALA A 180 2.34 -21.91 5.27
CA ALA A 180 3.64 -21.43 4.81
C ALA A 180 3.64 -21.13 3.31
N GLY A 181 3.00 -21.98 2.49
CA GLY A 181 2.84 -21.77 1.06
C GLY A 181 2.01 -20.53 0.74
N TYR A 182 0.88 -20.34 1.42
CA TYR A 182 0.07 -19.12 1.31
C TYR A 182 0.86 -17.87 1.70
N CYS A 183 1.54 -17.90 2.86
CA CYS A 183 2.36 -16.78 3.32
C CYS A 183 3.53 -16.50 2.39
N PHE A 184 4.15 -17.52 1.79
CA PHE A 184 5.22 -17.37 0.82
C PHE A 184 4.74 -16.66 -0.46
N LEU A 185 3.61 -17.08 -1.04
CA LEU A 185 3.03 -16.41 -2.21
C LEU A 185 2.62 -14.97 -1.88
N ALA A 186 2.01 -14.75 -0.72
CA ALA A 186 1.66 -13.41 -0.25
C ALA A 186 2.90 -12.54 -0.02
N PHE A 187 4.00 -13.10 0.49
CA PHE A 187 5.27 -12.41 0.67
C PHE A 187 5.94 -12.07 -0.66
N LEU A 188 5.91 -12.97 -1.65
CA LEU A 188 6.41 -12.66 -3.00
C LEU A 188 5.70 -11.43 -3.57
N PHE A 189 4.38 -11.36 -3.44
CA PHE A 189 3.63 -10.20 -3.91
C PHE A 189 3.90 -8.93 -3.08
N THR A 190 3.71 -8.97 -1.77
CA THR A 190 3.81 -7.79 -0.90
C THR A 190 5.24 -7.33 -0.66
N GLY A 191 6.19 -8.25 -0.58
CA GLY A 191 7.63 -7.99 -0.45
C GLY A 191 8.20 -7.35 -1.70
N THR A 192 7.91 -7.89 -2.89
CA THR A 192 8.33 -7.28 -4.16
C THR A 192 7.70 -5.90 -4.35
N LEU A 193 6.41 -5.75 -4.03
CA LEU A 193 5.75 -4.44 -4.09
C LEU A 193 6.39 -3.43 -3.12
N SER A 194 6.72 -3.86 -1.90
CA SER A 194 7.44 -3.02 -0.92
C SER A 194 8.80 -2.57 -1.46
N ALA A 195 9.60 -3.50 -1.96
CA ALA A 195 10.92 -3.20 -2.53
C ALA A 195 10.82 -2.26 -3.75
N PHE A 196 9.81 -2.47 -4.61
CA PHE A 196 9.54 -1.59 -5.74
C PHE A 196 9.21 -0.16 -5.29
N HIS A 197 8.37 0.02 -4.27
CA HIS A 197 8.07 1.34 -3.73
C HIS A 197 9.27 1.99 -3.02
N VAL A 198 10.16 1.21 -2.39
CA VAL A 198 11.45 1.72 -1.89
C VAL A 198 12.29 2.30 -3.03
N TYR A 199 12.40 1.56 -4.14
CA TYR A 199 13.07 2.03 -5.34
C TYR A 199 12.43 3.33 -5.89
N LEU A 200 11.10 3.38 -6.02
CA LEU A 200 10.40 4.57 -6.49
C LEU A 200 10.64 5.79 -5.59
N MET A 201 10.59 5.59 -4.27
CA MET A 201 10.87 6.66 -3.31
C MET A 201 12.32 7.14 -3.41
N SER A 202 13.29 6.25 -3.60
CA SER A 202 14.72 6.62 -3.68
C SER A 202 15.04 7.45 -4.92
N ILE A 203 14.26 7.34 -5.99
CA ILE A 203 14.43 8.14 -7.22
C ILE A 203 13.39 9.27 -7.36
N ASN A 204 12.57 9.49 -6.32
CA ASN A 204 11.45 10.45 -6.29
C ASN A 204 10.53 10.35 -7.51
N SER A 205 10.10 9.14 -7.84
CA SER A 205 9.15 8.88 -8.93
C SER A 205 7.90 8.19 -8.39
N THR A 206 6.76 8.36 -9.05
CA THR A 206 5.55 7.58 -8.80
C THR A 206 5.46 6.39 -9.76
N THR A 207 4.64 5.40 -9.44
CA THR A 207 4.36 4.26 -10.33
C THR A 207 3.83 4.76 -11.68
N ALA A 208 2.87 5.68 -11.67
CA ALA A 208 2.33 6.30 -12.89
C ALA A 208 3.42 6.96 -13.74
N GLU A 209 4.37 7.68 -13.14
CA GLU A 209 5.47 8.32 -13.87
C GLU A 209 6.38 7.29 -14.54
N LYS A 210 6.66 6.17 -13.86
CA LYS A 210 7.46 5.08 -14.42
C LYS A 210 6.75 4.33 -15.54
N VAL A 211 5.49 3.94 -15.33
CA VAL A 211 4.70 3.22 -16.33
C VAL A 211 4.49 4.06 -17.58
N LYS A 212 4.15 5.35 -17.41
CA LYS A 212 3.96 6.29 -18.54
C LYS A 212 5.28 6.78 -19.14
N LYS A 213 6.43 6.40 -18.59
CA LYS A 213 7.76 6.84 -19.02
C LYS A 213 7.86 8.38 -19.11
N THR A 214 7.24 9.08 -18.16
CA THR A 214 7.08 10.55 -18.17
C THR A 214 8.41 11.31 -18.33
N PHE A 215 9.50 10.74 -17.80
CA PHE A 215 10.83 11.34 -17.77
C PHE A 215 11.85 10.53 -18.60
N LYS A 216 11.41 9.91 -19.70
CA LYS A 216 12.32 9.14 -20.58
C LYS A 216 13.24 10.06 -21.39
N GLU A 217 12.67 11.08 -22.02
CA GLU A 217 13.41 12.06 -22.83
C GLU A 217 13.88 13.25 -22.01
N LEU A 218 13.19 13.55 -20.91
CA LEU A 218 13.46 14.68 -20.04
C LEU A 218 13.93 14.17 -18.69
N ALA A 219 15.00 14.76 -18.15
CA ALA A 219 15.48 14.43 -16.82
C ALA A 219 14.42 14.75 -15.75
N ASN A 220 14.21 13.85 -14.79
CA ASN A 220 13.28 14.08 -13.68
C ASN A 220 13.58 15.43 -12.99
N PRO A 221 12.63 16.38 -12.99
CA PRO A 221 12.85 17.74 -12.48
C PRO A 221 12.82 17.84 -10.95
N PHE A 222 12.35 16.82 -10.24
CA PHE A 222 12.35 16.77 -8.79
C PHE A 222 13.72 16.27 -8.31
N PRO A 223 14.52 17.05 -7.55
CA PRO A 223 15.95 16.76 -7.33
C PRO A 223 16.25 15.78 -6.19
N GLU A 224 15.32 15.54 -5.28
CA GLU A 224 15.53 14.75 -4.07
C GLU A 224 15.76 13.28 -4.43
N ARG A 225 16.81 12.66 -3.87
CA ARG A 225 17.18 11.26 -4.12
C ARG A 225 17.52 10.51 -2.84
N GLY A 226 17.63 9.19 -2.96
CA GLY A 226 18.01 8.27 -1.91
C GLY A 226 17.16 8.43 -0.65
N TRP A 227 17.84 8.35 0.50
CA TRP A 227 17.24 8.49 1.81
C TRP A 227 16.53 9.84 2.02
N ARG A 228 17.07 10.94 1.48
CA ARG A 228 16.45 12.27 1.62
C ARG A 228 15.05 12.30 1.01
N SER A 229 14.88 11.73 -0.18
CA SER A 229 13.57 11.61 -0.83
C SER A 229 12.61 10.73 -0.01
N MET A 230 13.07 9.54 0.40
CA MET A 230 12.28 8.63 1.22
C MET A 230 11.78 9.30 2.50
N ARG A 231 12.68 9.98 3.23
CA ARG A 231 12.36 10.70 4.47
C ARG A 231 11.30 11.77 4.25
N ILE A 232 11.39 12.56 3.18
CA ILE A 232 10.38 13.57 2.84
C ILE A 232 9.04 12.89 2.59
N LEU A 233 8.99 11.83 1.80
CA LEU A 233 7.73 11.16 1.47
C LEU A 233 7.07 10.49 2.68
N LEU A 234 7.87 9.90 3.57
CA LEU A 234 7.38 9.11 4.70
C LEU A 234 7.18 9.93 5.98
N LEU A 235 7.86 11.07 6.14
CA LEU A 235 7.81 11.86 7.38
C LEU A 235 7.27 13.28 7.20
N SER A 236 7.12 13.81 5.97
CA SER A 236 6.51 15.13 5.80
C SER A 236 5.06 15.14 6.28
N LYS A 237 4.65 16.32 6.78
CA LYS A 237 3.28 16.59 7.21
C LYS A 237 2.28 16.23 6.10
N LYS A 238 1.21 15.52 6.47
CA LYS A 238 0.09 15.23 5.56
C LYS A 238 -0.50 16.57 5.09
N PRO A 239 -0.58 16.85 3.78
CA PRO A 239 -1.17 18.11 3.31
C PRO A 239 -2.65 18.20 3.71
N ARG A 240 -3.25 19.40 3.65
CA ARG A 240 -4.69 19.60 3.89
C ARG A 240 -5.52 19.15 2.69
N SER A 241 -6.79 18.80 2.93
CA SER A 241 -7.66 18.34 1.84
C SER A 241 -8.02 19.56 1.00
N LYS A 242 -8.07 19.38 -0.32
CA LYS A 242 -8.57 20.41 -1.23
C LYS A 242 -10.08 20.32 -1.42
N LEU A 243 -10.70 19.23 -0.99
CA LEU A 243 -12.15 19.13 -0.88
C LEU A 243 -12.60 20.08 0.25
N LYS A 244 -13.52 21.01 -0.04
CA LYS A 244 -14.09 21.92 0.96
C LYS A 244 -14.74 21.10 2.08
N LYS A 245 -14.64 21.58 3.33
CA LYS A 245 -15.50 21.08 4.42
C LYS A 245 -16.93 21.55 4.12
N GLY A 246 -17.87 20.60 3.99
CA GLY A 246 -19.29 20.88 3.90
C GLY A 246 -19.76 21.35 2.52
N TYR A 247 -20.69 20.61 1.94
CA TYR A 247 -21.62 21.17 0.97
C TYR A 247 -22.64 22.01 1.77
N GLU A 248 -22.51 23.33 1.75
CA GLU A 248 -23.60 24.25 2.10
C GLU A 248 -24.45 24.43 0.84
N GLY A 249 -25.11 23.35 0.40
CA GLY A 249 -25.81 23.35 -0.87
C GLY A 249 -26.75 24.54 -1.06
N PRO A 250 -27.02 24.96 -2.30
CA PRO A 250 -28.30 25.63 -2.54
C PRO A 250 -29.44 24.76 -1.99
N PRO A 251 -30.52 25.36 -1.45
CA PRO A 251 -31.70 24.58 -1.07
C PRO A 251 -32.06 23.69 -2.24
N THR A 252 -32.26 22.40 -1.99
CA THR A 252 -32.79 21.52 -3.00
C THR A 252 -34.18 22.05 -3.35
N ASP A 253 -34.32 22.69 -4.51
CA ASP A 253 -35.62 23.07 -5.09
C ASP A 253 -36.46 21.82 -5.47
N PHE A 254 -35.99 20.62 -5.14
CA PHE A 254 -36.82 19.44 -5.10
C PHE A 254 -37.64 19.43 -3.81
N ASP A 255 -38.80 20.08 -3.91
CA ASP A 255 -39.90 19.91 -2.99
C ASP A 255 -40.36 18.43 -3.00
N MET A 256 -39.87 17.65 -2.04
CA MET A 256 -40.27 16.25 -1.82
C MET A 256 -41.75 16.11 -1.43
N THR A 257 -42.49 17.20 -1.20
CA THR A 257 -43.93 17.19 -0.92
C THR A 257 -44.82 17.15 -2.16
N SER A 258 -44.26 17.22 -3.38
CA SER A 258 -45.05 17.20 -4.62
C SER A 258 -45.37 15.81 -5.18
N VAL A 259 -45.06 14.73 -4.45
CA VAL A 259 -45.50 13.36 -4.79
C VAL A 259 -46.46 12.85 -3.72
N ILE A 260 -47.64 13.46 -3.67
CA ILE A 260 -48.84 12.80 -3.17
C ILE A 260 -49.54 12.25 -4.41
N ILE A 261 -49.55 10.93 -4.49
CA ILE A 261 -50.27 10.13 -5.48
C ILE A 261 -51.77 10.31 -5.18
N GLU A 262 -52.52 10.84 -6.14
CA GLU A 262 -53.96 10.53 -6.31
C GLU A 262 -54.13 9.09 -6.82
#